data_AF-A0A0D2QCT1-F1
#
_entry.id   AF-A0A0D2QCT1-F1
#
_cell.length_a   1.000
_cell.length_b   1.000
_cell.length_c   1.000
_cell.angle_alpha   90.00
_cell.angle_beta   90.00
_cell.angle_gamma   90.00
#
_symmetry.space_group_name_H-M   'P 1'
#
loop_
_entity.id
_entity.type
_entity.pdbx_description
1 polymer ?
#
loop_
_entity_poly.entity_id
_entity_poly.type
_entity_poly.pdbx_seq_one_letter_code
_entity_poly.pdbx_strand_id
1 'polypeptide(L)'
;KGRLSEDEARFYAAEVVDALEYIHNMGLIHRDIKPENLLLTTDGHIKIADFGSVKPMQNSQITVFPNASSDDKACTFVGTAAYVPPEVLNSSPATFGNDLWALGCTLYQMLSGTSPFKDASEWLIFQRIIARDIRFPNYFSEEARDLIDRLLDLDPSKRPGAGPDGYATLKMHPFFRGIDWSSLRAQTPPKLALETGAQSSDGDDYNDSSWNPAHIGDGSAGQSDGIVSSSSSAESSGHITRLASIDSFDSKWYLSSSCLVIFSAHAV
;
A
#
# COMPACT_ATOMS: atom_id res chain seq x y z
N LYS A 1 -8.09 -3.91 15.63
CA LYS A 1 -6.97 -4.89 15.74
C LYS A 1 -6.11 -4.73 14.48
N GLY A 2 -4.81 -4.41 14.58
CA GLY A 2 -4.00 -4.01 13.42
C GLY A 2 -3.00 -5.05 12.89
N ARG A 3 -3.11 -6.33 13.26
CA ARG A 3 -2.21 -7.41 12.83
C ARG A 3 -3.00 -8.67 12.46
N LEU A 4 -2.45 -9.47 11.57
CA LEU A 4 -2.99 -10.77 11.18
C LEU A 4 -2.54 -11.86 12.16
N SER A 5 -3.32 -12.94 12.23
CA SER A 5 -2.85 -14.21 12.77
C SER A 5 -1.77 -14.80 11.85
N GLU A 6 -1.00 -15.75 12.37
CA GLU A 6 0.07 -16.37 11.59
C GLU A 6 -0.47 -17.17 10.41
N ASP A 7 -1.61 -17.85 10.56
CA ASP A 7 -2.24 -18.60 9.48
C ASP A 7 -2.75 -17.68 8.36
N GLU A 8 -3.33 -16.53 8.72
CA GLU A 8 -3.73 -15.49 7.77
C GLU A 8 -2.52 -14.93 7.02
N ALA A 9 -1.48 -14.51 7.76
CA ALA A 9 -0.26 -13.97 7.18
C ALA A 9 0.47 -14.98 6.30
N ARG A 10 0.45 -16.28 6.67
CA ARG A 10 1.04 -17.36 5.87
C ARG A 10 0.36 -17.51 4.53
N PHE A 11 -0.98 -17.51 4.50
CA PHE A 11 -1.74 -17.61 3.25
C PHE A 11 -1.44 -16.42 2.33
N TYR A 12 -1.55 -15.19 2.85
CA TYR A 12 -1.31 -14.00 2.05
C TYR A 12 0.15 -13.86 1.60
N ALA A 13 1.12 -14.18 2.46
CA ALA A 13 2.52 -14.22 2.06
C ALA A 13 2.76 -15.27 0.96
N ALA A 14 2.09 -16.42 1.01
CA ALA A 14 2.20 -17.42 -0.05
C ALA A 14 1.68 -16.88 -1.40
N GLU A 15 0.58 -16.12 -1.41
CA GLU A 15 0.08 -15.51 -2.64
C GLU A 15 1.04 -14.45 -3.21
N VAL A 16 1.68 -13.68 -2.33
CA VAL A 16 2.72 -12.70 -2.74
C VAL A 16 3.94 -13.42 -3.29
N VAL A 17 4.40 -14.51 -2.65
CA VAL A 17 5.50 -15.34 -3.14
C VAL A 17 5.20 -15.90 -4.53
N ASP A 18 4.01 -16.45 -4.73
CA ASP A 18 3.57 -16.99 -6.02
C ASP A 18 3.52 -15.91 -7.12
N ALA A 19 2.98 -14.73 -6.79
CA ALA A 19 2.94 -13.61 -7.72
C ALA A 19 4.35 -13.07 -8.05
N LEU A 20 5.24 -12.96 -7.06
CA LEU A 20 6.61 -12.50 -7.29
C LEU A 20 7.41 -13.49 -8.14
N GLU A 21 7.24 -14.80 -7.91
CA GLU A 21 7.88 -15.82 -8.77
C GLU A 21 7.49 -15.63 -10.23
N TYR A 22 6.21 -15.38 -10.51
CA TYR A 22 5.73 -15.10 -11.85
C TYR A 22 6.36 -13.82 -12.44
N ILE A 23 6.37 -12.72 -11.68
CA ILE A 23 6.93 -11.43 -12.11
C ILE A 23 8.43 -11.58 -12.41
N HIS A 24 9.18 -12.25 -11.54
CA HIS A 24 10.62 -12.46 -11.70
C HIS A 24 10.95 -13.41 -12.85
N ASN A 25 10.12 -14.43 -13.10
CA ASN A 25 10.25 -15.32 -14.26
C ASN A 25 10.04 -14.59 -15.60
N MET A 26 9.29 -13.49 -15.61
CA MET A 26 9.17 -12.57 -16.75
C MET A 26 10.36 -11.60 -16.89
N GLY A 27 11.32 -11.68 -15.97
CA GLY A 27 12.49 -10.80 -15.92
C GLY A 27 12.15 -9.38 -15.48
N LEU A 28 11.14 -9.22 -14.62
CA LEU A 28 10.72 -7.93 -14.09
C LEU A 28 11.02 -7.84 -12.59
N ILE A 29 11.39 -6.65 -12.12
CA ILE A 29 11.52 -6.33 -10.69
C ILE A 29 10.43 -5.31 -10.37
N HIS A 30 9.57 -5.59 -9.38
CA HIS A 30 8.42 -4.74 -9.05
C HIS A 30 8.85 -3.41 -8.39
N ARG A 31 9.79 -3.49 -7.43
CA ARG A 31 10.38 -2.39 -6.65
C ARG A 31 9.46 -1.63 -5.69
N ASP A 32 8.17 -1.92 -5.67
CA ASP A 32 7.22 -1.29 -4.72
C ASP A 32 6.28 -2.30 -4.04
N ILE A 33 6.84 -3.39 -3.51
CA ILE A 33 6.06 -4.37 -2.74
C ILE A 33 5.86 -3.85 -1.32
N LYS A 34 4.60 -3.62 -0.95
CA LYS A 34 4.19 -3.14 0.37
C LYS A 34 2.69 -3.37 0.54
N PRO A 35 2.16 -3.40 1.76
CA PRO A 35 0.75 -3.72 1.98
C PRO A 35 -0.24 -2.78 1.27
N GLU A 36 0.14 -1.53 1.00
CA GLU A 36 -0.67 -0.56 0.25
C GLU A 36 -0.88 -0.99 -1.22
N ASN A 37 0.08 -1.72 -1.78
CA ASN A 37 0.06 -2.23 -3.16
C ASN A 37 -0.39 -3.70 -3.25
N LEU A 38 -0.77 -4.31 -2.12
CA LEU A 38 -1.38 -5.63 -2.07
C LEU A 38 -2.89 -5.46 -1.90
N LEU A 39 -3.62 -5.53 -3.01
CA LEU A 39 -5.07 -5.35 -3.02
C LEU A 39 -5.78 -6.67 -2.82
N LEU A 40 -6.86 -6.65 -2.06
CA LEU A 40 -7.78 -7.78 -1.93
C LEU A 40 -8.88 -7.66 -2.98
N THR A 41 -9.09 -8.76 -3.68
CA THR A 41 -10.24 -8.94 -4.56
C THR A 41 -11.51 -9.24 -3.76
N THR A 42 -12.67 -9.22 -4.42
CA THR A 42 -13.98 -9.51 -3.80
C THR A 42 -14.08 -10.92 -3.21
N ASP A 43 -13.33 -11.86 -3.77
CA ASP A 43 -13.17 -13.24 -3.30
C ASP A 43 -12.07 -13.40 -2.22
N GLY A 44 -11.37 -12.31 -1.88
CA GLY A 44 -10.41 -12.26 -0.76
C GLY A 44 -8.98 -12.63 -1.13
N HIS A 45 -8.65 -12.76 -2.41
CA HIS A 45 -7.29 -13.07 -2.89
C HIS A 45 -6.46 -11.80 -3.13
N ILE A 46 -5.14 -11.93 -3.07
CA ILE A 46 -4.21 -10.84 -3.36
C ILE A 46 -4.01 -10.64 -4.86
N LYS A 47 -4.09 -9.37 -5.26
CA LYS A 47 -3.53 -8.83 -6.50
C LYS A 47 -2.51 -7.75 -6.20
N ILE A 48 -1.33 -7.86 -6.80
CA ILE A 48 -0.30 -6.82 -6.76
C ILE A 48 -0.73 -5.68 -7.68
N ALA A 49 -0.63 -4.44 -7.20
CA ALA A 49 -0.90 -3.22 -7.93
C ALA A 49 0.35 -2.33 -8.01
N ASP A 50 0.23 -1.24 -8.78
CA ASP A 50 1.27 -0.22 -8.98
C ASP A 50 2.59 -0.73 -9.60
N PHE A 51 2.52 -1.02 -10.90
CA PHE A 51 3.67 -1.38 -11.72
C PHE A 51 4.44 -0.13 -12.23
N GLY A 52 4.17 1.07 -11.71
CA GLY A 52 4.79 2.31 -12.15
C GLY A 52 6.30 2.38 -11.88
N SER A 53 6.77 1.60 -10.91
CA SER A 53 8.18 1.49 -10.53
C SER A 53 8.89 0.27 -11.12
N VAL A 54 8.26 -0.50 -12.00
CA VAL A 54 8.86 -1.76 -12.49
C VAL A 54 10.12 -1.52 -13.31
N LYS A 55 11.13 -2.39 -13.14
CA LYS A 55 12.37 -2.38 -13.92
C LYS A 55 12.56 -3.71 -14.65
N PRO A 56 12.66 -3.71 -16.00
CA PRO A 56 13.03 -4.92 -16.73
C PRO A 56 14.51 -5.24 -16.53
N MET A 57 14.83 -6.54 -16.40
CA MET A 57 16.19 -7.04 -16.47
C MET A 57 16.64 -7.21 -17.92
N GLN A 58 17.95 -7.38 -18.15
CA GLN A 58 18.54 -7.54 -19.50
C GLN A 58 17.95 -8.73 -20.28
N ASN A 59 17.42 -9.73 -19.58
CA ASN A 59 16.78 -10.93 -20.12
C ASN A 59 15.24 -10.89 -20.02
N SER A 60 14.63 -9.71 -19.82
CA SER A 60 13.18 -9.61 -19.71
C SER A 60 12.48 -10.10 -20.98
N GLN A 61 11.41 -10.88 -20.77
CA GLN A 61 10.56 -11.37 -21.86
C GLN A 61 9.60 -10.29 -22.39
N ILE A 62 9.58 -9.13 -21.73
CA ILE A 62 8.67 -8.01 -22.02
C ILE A 62 9.51 -6.76 -22.31
N THR A 63 9.22 -6.11 -23.43
CA THR A 63 9.74 -4.78 -23.73
C THR A 63 8.92 -3.75 -22.96
N VAL A 64 9.41 -3.36 -21.78
CA VAL A 64 8.86 -2.21 -21.05
C VAL A 64 9.46 -0.96 -21.70
N PHE A 65 8.63 -0.09 -22.28
CA PHE A 65 9.11 1.21 -22.74
C PHE A 65 9.65 1.97 -21.53
N PRO A 66 10.91 2.43 -21.54
CA PRO A 66 11.41 3.23 -20.45
C PRO A 66 10.57 4.50 -20.40
N ASN A 67 9.74 4.64 -19.36
CA ASN A 67 9.19 5.94 -19.01
C ASN A 67 10.40 6.88 -18.87
N ALA A 68 10.33 8.04 -19.52
CA ALA A 68 11.44 8.95 -19.84
C ALA A 68 12.11 9.63 -18.61
N SER A 69 12.20 8.94 -17.48
CA SER A 69 12.78 9.40 -16.22
C SER A 69 13.37 8.24 -15.41
N SER A 70 13.90 7.20 -16.06
CA SER A 70 14.77 6.22 -15.39
C SER A 70 16.21 6.75 -15.31
N ASP A 71 16.37 7.99 -14.86
CA ASP A 71 17.68 8.45 -14.42
C ASP A 71 17.97 7.72 -13.10
N ASP A 72 19.18 7.19 -12.92
CA ASP A 72 19.65 6.49 -11.70
C ASP A 72 19.68 7.43 -10.46
N LYS A 73 18.98 8.56 -10.51
CA LYS A 73 19.03 9.64 -9.54
C LYS A 73 17.63 10.06 -9.14
N ALA A 74 17.40 9.89 -7.84
CA ALA A 74 16.27 10.41 -7.09
C ALA A 74 14.90 9.86 -7.51
N CYS A 75 14.58 8.67 -6.98
CA CYS A 75 13.20 8.43 -6.57
C CYS A 75 12.84 9.56 -5.59
N THR A 76 12.02 10.52 -6.01
CA THR A 76 11.28 11.37 -5.08
C THR A 76 10.65 10.45 -4.05
N PHE A 77 11.08 10.59 -2.79
CA PHE A 77 10.73 9.77 -1.64
C PHE A 77 9.23 9.86 -1.34
N VAL A 78 8.43 9.12 -2.11
CA VAL A 78 6.96 9.01 -1.93
C VAL A 78 6.57 7.57 -1.59
N GLY A 79 7.55 6.68 -1.35
CA GLY A 79 7.36 5.37 -0.74
C GLY A 79 7.82 5.39 0.70
N THR A 80 7.10 4.71 1.60
CA THR A 80 7.47 4.56 3.01
C THR A 80 8.90 3.98 3.10
N ALA A 81 9.86 4.79 3.56
CA ALA A 81 11.29 4.46 3.69
C ALA A 81 11.58 3.06 4.30
N ALA A 82 10.64 2.56 5.10
CA ALA A 82 10.63 1.25 5.75
C ALA A 82 10.85 0.02 4.83
N TYR A 83 10.49 0.09 3.56
CA TYR A 83 10.58 -1.05 2.63
C TYR A 83 11.82 -1.00 1.72
N VAL A 84 12.60 0.08 1.81
CA VAL A 84 13.77 0.29 0.96
C VAL A 84 14.88 -0.71 1.36
N PRO A 85 15.39 -1.53 0.44
CA PRO A 85 16.47 -2.46 0.75
C PRO A 85 17.83 -1.73 0.83
N PRO A 86 18.80 -2.25 1.61
CA PRO A 86 20.07 -1.56 1.88
C PRO A 86 20.89 -1.26 0.62
N GLU A 87 20.83 -2.14 -0.38
CA GLU A 87 21.55 -1.95 -1.64
C GLU A 87 21.04 -0.76 -2.47
N VAL A 88 19.77 -0.37 -2.32
CA VAL A 88 19.23 0.84 -2.98
C VAL A 88 19.80 2.11 -2.34
N LEU A 89 20.00 2.12 -1.03
CA LEU A 89 20.62 3.23 -0.30
C LEU A 89 22.07 3.47 -0.74
N ASN A 90 22.75 2.41 -1.18
CA ASN A 90 24.12 2.44 -1.70
C ASN A 90 24.20 2.66 -3.21
N SER A 91 23.07 2.95 -3.88
CA SER A 91 23.00 3.10 -5.35
C SER A 91 23.48 1.86 -6.12
N SER A 92 23.34 0.66 -5.54
CA SER A 92 23.64 -0.58 -6.24
C SER A 92 22.57 -0.90 -7.28
N PRO A 93 22.91 -1.69 -8.32
CA PRO A 93 21.93 -2.14 -9.31
C PRO A 93 20.77 -2.91 -8.66
N ALA A 94 19.56 -2.67 -9.14
CA ALA A 94 18.38 -3.42 -8.73
C ALA A 94 18.50 -4.90 -9.11
N THR A 95 18.02 -5.77 -8.23
CA THR A 95 17.97 -7.23 -8.38
C THR A 95 16.62 -7.76 -7.91
N PHE A 96 16.30 -9.02 -8.22
CA PHE A 96 15.13 -9.70 -7.64
C PHE A 96 15.14 -9.70 -6.11
N GLY A 97 16.32 -9.61 -5.48
CA GLY A 97 16.48 -9.47 -4.05
C GLY A 97 15.75 -8.25 -3.47
N ASN A 98 15.56 -7.16 -4.23
CA ASN A 98 14.85 -5.98 -3.74
C ASN A 98 13.40 -6.31 -3.33
N ASP A 99 12.68 -7.07 -4.16
CA ASP A 99 11.29 -7.45 -3.89
C ASP A 99 11.20 -8.46 -2.74
N LEU A 100 12.22 -9.33 -2.58
CA LEU A 100 12.28 -10.30 -1.48
C LEU A 100 12.53 -9.65 -0.12
N TRP A 101 13.34 -8.58 -0.08
CA TRP A 101 13.47 -7.75 1.12
C TRP A 101 12.12 -7.12 1.50
N ALA A 102 11.46 -6.53 0.51
CA ALA A 102 10.17 -5.89 0.68
C ALA A 102 9.07 -6.88 1.10
N LEU A 103 9.11 -8.14 0.62
CA LEU A 103 8.31 -9.26 1.13
C LEU A 103 8.60 -9.53 2.62
N GLY A 104 9.87 -9.53 3.04
CA GLY A 104 10.26 -9.69 4.45
C GLY A 104 9.67 -8.59 5.34
N CYS A 105 9.78 -7.33 4.92
CA CYS A 105 9.15 -6.20 5.62
C CYS A 105 7.63 -6.33 5.69
N THR A 106 7.01 -6.72 4.57
CA THR A 106 5.56 -6.91 4.46
C THR A 106 5.07 -8.03 5.39
N LEU A 107 5.76 -9.17 5.43
CA LEU A 107 5.43 -10.28 6.32
C LEU A 107 5.56 -9.90 7.80
N TYR A 108 6.65 -9.20 8.16
CA TYR A 108 6.81 -8.67 9.52
C TYR A 108 5.65 -7.73 9.89
N GLN A 109 5.26 -6.85 8.98
CA GLN A 109 4.15 -5.92 9.22
C GLN A 109 2.80 -6.63 9.31
N MET A 110 2.55 -7.67 8.50
CA MET A 110 1.34 -8.49 8.63
C MET A 110 1.24 -9.11 10.03
N LEU A 111 2.34 -9.65 10.55
CA LEU A 111 2.37 -10.36 11.83
C LEU A 111 2.39 -9.44 13.06
N SER A 112 2.97 -8.25 12.96
CA SER A 112 3.13 -7.33 14.10
C SER A 112 2.22 -6.10 14.06
N GLY A 113 1.69 -5.75 12.89
CA GLY A 113 0.97 -4.51 12.62
C GLY A 113 1.85 -3.28 12.42
N THR A 114 3.18 -3.40 12.44
CA THR A 114 4.12 -2.29 12.19
C THR A 114 5.32 -2.74 11.38
N SER A 115 5.97 -1.84 10.64
CA SER A 115 7.22 -2.16 9.92
C SER A 115 8.36 -2.63 10.87
N PRO A 116 9.27 -3.52 10.40
CA PRO A 116 10.47 -3.88 11.15
C PRO A 116 11.42 -2.69 11.37
N PHE A 117 11.45 -1.74 10.43
CA PHE A 117 12.24 -0.52 10.48
C PHE A 117 11.30 0.68 10.59
N LYS A 118 11.25 1.27 11.77
CA LYS A 118 10.46 2.47 12.06
C LYS A 118 11.20 3.36 13.03
N ASP A 119 11.15 4.66 12.78
CA ASP A 119 11.76 5.68 13.62
C ASP A 119 11.17 7.06 13.30
N ALA A 120 11.61 8.10 14.01
CA ALA A 120 11.08 9.47 13.89
C ALA A 120 11.46 10.18 12.58
N SER A 121 12.48 9.70 11.87
CA SER A 121 12.90 10.26 10.58
C SER A 121 13.38 9.17 9.63
N GLU A 122 13.28 9.43 8.33
CA GLU A 122 13.76 8.51 7.29
C GLU A 122 15.25 8.19 7.44
N TRP A 123 16.06 9.20 7.80
CA TRP A 123 17.47 9.00 8.06
C TRP A 123 17.72 7.96 9.17
N LEU A 124 16.97 8.03 10.28
CA LEU A 124 17.06 7.04 11.35
C LEU A 124 16.58 5.65 10.90
N ILE A 125 15.52 5.59 10.08
CA ILE A 125 15.05 4.34 9.46
C ILE A 125 16.17 3.72 8.61
N PHE A 126 16.87 4.50 7.79
CA PHE A 126 18.00 4.01 6.99
C PHE A 126 19.15 3.50 7.85
N GLN A 127 19.47 4.18 8.95
CA GLN A 127 20.50 3.68 9.88
C GLN A 127 20.14 2.29 10.42
N ARG A 128 18.86 2.07 10.75
CA ARG A 128 18.38 0.76 11.22
C ARG A 128 18.38 -0.30 10.13
N ILE A 129 18.05 0.06 8.88
CA ILE A 129 18.13 -0.82 7.71
C ILE A 129 19.58 -1.28 7.50
N ILE A 130 20.53 -0.33 7.46
CA ILE A 130 21.96 -0.60 7.26
C ILE A 130 22.51 -1.48 8.39
N ALA A 131 22.09 -1.23 9.63
CA ALA A 131 22.50 -2.02 10.80
C ALA A 131 21.74 -3.35 10.92
N ARG A 132 20.69 -3.59 10.12
CA ARG A 132 19.74 -4.71 10.27
C ARG A 132 19.22 -4.84 11.72
N ASP A 133 18.90 -3.72 12.37
CA ASP A 133 18.37 -3.68 13.75
C ASP A 133 16.87 -4.04 13.79
N ILE A 134 16.58 -5.32 13.61
CA ILE A 134 15.24 -5.91 13.65
C ILE A 134 14.94 -6.36 15.09
N ARG A 135 13.78 -5.97 15.60
CA ARG A 135 13.30 -6.43 16.92
C ARG A 135 12.07 -7.29 16.74
N PHE A 136 12.19 -8.58 17.01
CA PHE A 136 11.05 -9.50 16.90
C PHE A 136 10.21 -9.48 18.17
N PRO A 137 8.88 -9.32 18.06
CA PRO A 137 7.99 -9.52 19.20
C PRO A 137 8.03 -10.96 19.73
N ASN A 138 7.81 -11.12 21.04
CA ASN A 138 7.86 -12.43 21.70
C ASN A 138 6.83 -13.44 21.17
N TYR A 139 5.75 -12.95 20.57
CA TYR A 139 4.66 -13.78 20.03
C TYR A 139 4.87 -14.26 18.59
N PHE A 140 5.97 -13.90 17.93
CA PHE A 140 6.34 -14.51 16.63
C PHE A 140 6.80 -15.94 16.86
N SER A 141 6.35 -16.87 16.00
CA SER A 141 6.92 -18.22 15.94
C SER A 141 8.39 -18.19 15.52
N GLU A 142 9.13 -19.25 15.87
CA GLU A 142 10.52 -19.41 15.45
C GLU A 142 10.61 -19.48 13.91
N GLU A 143 9.63 -20.12 13.26
CA GLU A 143 9.54 -20.23 11.81
C GLU A 143 9.31 -18.86 11.14
N ALA A 144 8.46 -18.00 11.71
CA ALA A 144 8.25 -16.66 11.20
C ALA A 144 9.51 -15.80 11.35
N ARG A 145 10.18 -15.88 12.51
CA ARG A 145 11.45 -15.18 12.76
C ARG A 145 12.52 -15.60 11.76
N ASP A 146 12.72 -16.91 11.58
CA ASP A 146 13.72 -17.46 10.67
C ASP A 146 13.47 -17.03 9.22
N LEU A 147 12.21 -17.07 8.75
CA LEU A 147 11.88 -16.64 7.39
C LEU A 147 12.19 -15.15 7.17
N ILE A 148 11.70 -14.30 8.07
CA ILE A 148 11.87 -12.85 7.96
C ILE A 148 13.36 -12.49 8.05
N ASP A 149 14.09 -13.11 8.97
CA ASP A 149 15.53 -12.88 9.11
C ASP A 149 16.28 -13.21 7.81
N ARG A 150 16.00 -14.36 7.19
CA ARG A 150 16.61 -14.75 5.90
C ARG A 150 16.20 -13.84 4.73
N LEU A 151 14.96 -13.37 4.69
CA LEU A 151 14.49 -12.43 3.66
C LEU A 151 15.13 -11.04 3.82
N LEU A 152 15.43 -10.63 5.07
CA LEU A 152 16.08 -9.38 5.41
C LEU A 152 17.61 -9.50 5.48
N ASP A 153 18.20 -10.38 4.65
CA ASP A 153 19.65 -10.44 4.51
C ASP A 153 20.21 -9.19 3.83
N LEU A 154 21.35 -8.70 4.30
CA LEU A 154 22.01 -7.52 3.74
C LEU A 154 22.57 -7.83 2.34
N ASP A 155 22.93 -9.08 2.08
CA ASP A 155 23.32 -9.55 0.76
C ASP A 155 22.07 -10.00 -0.03
N PRO A 156 21.66 -9.26 -1.09
CA PRO A 156 20.47 -9.59 -1.85
C PRO A 156 20.50 -10.99 -2.49
N SER A 157 21.69 -11.55 -2.76
CA SER A 157 21.84 -12.87 -3.37
C SER A 157 21.59 -14.03 -2.39
N LYS A 158 21.68 -13.77 -1.08
CA LYS A 158 21.44 -14.76 -0.02
C LYS A 158 19.98 -14.86 0.38
N ARG A 159 19.14 -13.91 -0.04
CA ARG A 159 17.71 -13.91 0.25
C ARG A 159 17.06 -15.14 -0.44
N PRO A 160 16.26 -15.95 0.27
CA PRO A 160 15.59 -17.10 -0.34
C PRO A 160 14.67 -16.61 -1.47
N GLY A 161 14.78 -17.20 -2.65
CA GLY A 161 14.14 -16.68 -3.88
C GLY A 161 15.14 -16.09 -4.89
N ALA A 162 16.24 -15.48 -4.44
CA ALA A 162 17.24 -14.83 -5.31
C ALA A 162 18.49 -15.70 -5.59
N GLY A 163 18.72 -16.73 -4.78
CA GLY A 163 19.84 -17.65 -4.94
C GLY A 163 19.65 -18.65 -6.11
N PRO A 164 20.63 -19.54 -6.34
CA PRO A 164 20.60 -20.52 -7.44
C PRO A 164 19.38 -21.45 -7.42
N ASP A 165 18.90 -21.81 -6.23
CA ASP A 165 17.72 -22.66 -6.04
C ASP A 165 16.39 -21.87 -6.18
N GLY A 166 16.47 -20.55 -6.36
CA GLY A 166 15.34 -19.66 -6.62
C GLY A 166 14.23 -19.76 -5.58
N TYR A 167 13.00 -19.74 -6.07
CA TYR A 167 11.78 -19.77 -5.27
C TYR A 167 11.52 -21.13 -4.61
N ALA A 168 12.15 -22.23 -5.06
CA ALA A 168 11.96 -23.54 -4.45
C ALA A 168 12.37 -23.54 -2.96
N THR A 169 13.53 -22.95 -2.65
CA THR A 169 14.00 -22.81 -1.25
C THR A 169 13.06 -21.95 -0.40
N LEU A 170 12.50 -20.89 -0.98
CA LEU A 170 11.53 -20.03 -0.29
C LEU A 170 10.22 -20.78 -0.02
N LYS A 171 9.67 -21.48 -1.02
CA LYS A 171 8.42 -22.24 -0.93
C LYS A 171 8.51 -23.46 0.00
N MET A 172 9.71 -24.02 0.17
CA MET A 172 10.00 -25.13 1.10
C MET A 172 10.22 -24.70 2.55
N HIS A 173 10.27 -23.40 2.84
CA HIS A 173 10.53 -22.91 4.20
C HIS A 173 9.47 -23.41 5.20
N PRO A 174 9.83 -23.83 6.43
CA PRO A 174 8.89 -24.35 7.43
C PRO A 174 7.69 -23.45 7.73
N PHE A 175 7.87 -22.13 7.61
CA PHE A 175 6.78 -21.14 7.73
C PHE A 175 5.62 -21.43 6.78
N PHE A 176 5.88 -21.93 5.56
CA PHE A 176 4.85 -22.25 4.57
C PHE A 176 4.35 -23.71 4.64
N ARG A 177 4.62 -24.43 5.73
CA ARG A 177 4.13 -25.80 5.91
C ARG A 177 2.60 -25.84 5.76
N GLY A 178 2.12 -26.75 4.92
CA GLY A 178 0.70 -26.94 4.65
C GLY A 178 0.14 -26.10 3.49
N ILE A 179 0.93 -25.21 2.90
CA ILE A 179 0.55 -24.52 1.66
C ILE A 179 0.67 -25.50 0.48
N ASP A 180 -0.44 -25.74 -0.20
CA ASP A 180 -0.43 -26.35 -1.53
C ASP A 180 -0.31 -25.25 -2.60
N TRP A 181 0.93 -25.05 -3.08
CA TRP A 181 1.27 -24.04 -4.08
C TRP A 181 0.58 -24.25 -5.43
N SER A 182 0.20 -25.47 -5.77
CA SER A 182 -0.43 -25.78 -7.07
C SER A 182 -1.90 -25.38 -7.14
N SER A 183 -2.57 -25.38 -5.99
CA SER A 183 -4.00 -25.05 -5.85
C SER A 183 -4.25 -23.75 -5.09
N LEU A 184 -3.20 -22.99 -4.75
CA LEU A 184 -3.28 -21.80 -3.88
C LEU A 184 -4.37 -20.81 -4.33
N ARG A 185 -4.47 -20.54 -5.63
CA ARG A 185 -5.48 -19.64 -6.22
C ARG A 185 -6.91 -20.18 -6.23
N ALA A 186 -7.09 -21.46 -5.94
CA ALA A 186 -8.40 -22.12 -5.82
C ALA A 186 -8.83 -22.34 -4.37
N GLN A 187 -7.92 -22.13 -3.40
CA GLN A 187 -8.22 -22.26 -1.98
C GLN A 187 -9.03 -21.07 -1.48
N THR A 188 -9.88 -21.28 -0.48
CA THR A 188 -10.66 -20.18 0.14
C THR A 188 -9.74 -19.30 0.99
N PRO A 189 -9.65 -17.99 0.72
CA PRO A 189 -8.85 -17.09 1.53
C PRO A 189 -9.35 -16.96 2.97
N PRO A 190 -8.46 -16.64 3.93
CA PRO A 190 -8.85 -16.31 5.28
C PRO A 190 -9.82 -15.12 5.33
N LYS A 191 -10.91 -15.25 6.08
CA LYS A 191 -11.86 -14.15 6.29
C LYS A 191 -11.25 -13.08 7.17
N LEU A 192 -10.74 -12.01 6.55
CA LEU A 192 -10.35 -10.83 7.29
C LEU A 192 -11.59 -10.22 7.93
N ALA A 193 -11.49 -9.88 9.22
CA ALA A 193 -12.53 -9.14 9.90
C ALA A 193 -12.64 -7.74 9.30
N LEU A 194 -13.51 -7.58 8.30
CA LEU A 194 -13.97 -6.28 7.85
C LEU A 194 -14.62 -5.61 9.06
N GLU A 195 -14.17 -4.41 9.44
CA GLU A 195 -14.93 -3.57 10.35
C GLU A 195 -16.21 -3.13 9.61
N THR A 196 -17.23 -4.00 9.61
CA THR A 196 -18.62 -3.60 9.36
C THR A 196 -19.05 -2.70 10.52
N GLY A 197 -18.76 -1.41 10.38
CA GLY A 197 -19.06 -0.39 11.37
C GLY A 197 -19.52 0.91 10.73
N ALA A 198 -20.34 0.86 9.67
CA ALA A 198 -21.04 2.05 9.16
C ALA A 198 -22.28 1.70 8.30
N GLN A 199 -23.16 0.84 8.80
CA GLN A 199 -24.59 0.78 8.40
C GLN A 199 -25.33 0.32 9.67
N SER A 200 -26.39 0.95 10.19
CA SER A 200 -27.47 1.72 9.56
C SER A 200 -28.32 2.40 10.64
N SER A 201 -28.81 3.62 10.40
CA SER A 201 -30.21 3.94 10.69
C SER A 201 -30.63 5.17 9.88
N ASP A 202 -30.92 4.95 8.59
CA ASP A 202 -31.95 5.74 7.92
C ASP A 202 -33.28 5.35 8.57
N GLY A 203 -33.90 6.31 9.23
CA GLY A 203 -35.22 6.24 9.80
C GLY A 203 -35.86 7.61 9.68
N ASP A 204 -36.34 7.92 8.47
CA ASP A 204 -37.30 9.00 8.26
C ASP A 204 -38.62 8.62 8.97
N ASP A 205 -39.06 9.41 9.95
CA ASP A 205 -40.46 9.85 9.99
C ASP A 205 -40.72 11.05 10.92
N TYR A 206 -41.75 11.79 10.55
CA TYR A 206 -42.12 13.16 10.90
C TYR A 206 -42.59 13.44 12.36
N ASN A 207 -42.28 14.68 12.81
CA ASN A 207 -43.12 15.66 13.54
C ASN A 207 -43.75 15.29 14.91
N ASP A 208 -43.40 16.02 15.99
CA ASP A 208 -44.27 17.03 16.63
C ASP A 208 -43.57 17.75 17.81
N SER A 209 -43.95 19.02 17.93
CA SER A 209 -43.62 20.10 18.85
C SER A 209 -43.45 19.79 20.36
N SER A 210 -42.55 20.53 21.04
CA SER A 210 -42.95 21.72 21.81
C SER A 210 -41.94 22.14 22.91
N TRP A 211 -41.89 23.45 23.17
CA TRP A 211 -41.43 24.19 24.36
C TRP A 211 -40.02 24.85 24.44
N ASN A 212 -40.02 26.09 23.93
CA ASN A 212 -39.69 27.36 24.60
C ASN A 212 -38.22 27.73 24.95
N PRO A 213 -37.65 28.75 24.29
CA PRO A 213 -36.45 29.45 24.73
C PRO A 213 -36.82 30.68 25.56
N ALA A 214 -36.38 30.70 26.83
CA ALA A 214 -36.23 31.94 27.59
C ALA A 214 -34.74 32.10 27.90
N HIS A 215 -34.12 33.14 27.36
CA HIS A 215 -33.42 34.17 28.13
C HIS A 215 -32.65 35.12 27.20
N ILE A 216 -33.09 36.39 27.20
CA ILE A 216 -32.32 37.63 27.41
C ILE A 216 -31.04 37.78 26.55
N GLY A 217 -30.80 38.83 25.78
CA GLY A 217 -31.28 40.21 25.67
C GLY A 217 -30.33 40.89 24.66
N ASP A 218 -30.83 41.68 23.72
CA ASP A 218 -30.98 43.14 23.78
C ASP A 218 -29.81 43.90 23.09
N GLY A 219 -30.17 44.94 22.32
CA GLY A 219 -29.28 45.90 21.64
C GLY A 219 -29.04 45.64 20.13
N SER A 220 -29.97 45.94 19.21
CA SER A 220 -30.21 47.25 18.54
C SER A 220 -28.96 47.86 17.87
N ALA A 221 -28.88 47.84 16.53
CA ALA A 221 -29.23 48.94 15.59
C ALA A 221 -28.14 50.03 15.51
N GLY A 222 -27.75 50.62 14.38
CA GLY A 222 -28.20 50.60 12.99
C GLY A 222 -27.04 51.17 12.13
N GLN A 223 -26.94 50.82 10.85
CA GLN A 223 -27.55 51.51 9.69
C GLN A 223 -26.66 52.58 9.02
N SER A 224 -26.76 52.52 7.69
CA SER A 224 -26.70 53.59 6.69
C SER A 224 -25.42 53.65 5.84
N ASP A 225 -25.45 53.90 4.53
CA ASP A 225 -26.49 53.84 3.49
C ASP A 225 -25.79 54.15 2.14
N GLY A 226 -26.43 53.82 1.01
CA GLY A 226 -26.16 54.42 -0.31
C GLY A 226 -25.89 53.39 -1.41
N ILE A 227 -26.89 52.86 -2.14
CA ILE A 227 -27.71 53.45 -3.24
C ILE A 227 -26.84 53.92 -4.43
N VAL A 228 -26.90 53.22 -5.58
CA VAL A 228 -27.54 53.66 -6.85
C VAL A 228 -27.83 52.44 -7.77
N SER A 229 -28.99 52.49 -8.39
CA SER A 229 -29.69 51.59 -9.32
C SER A 229 -29.13 51.48 -10.75
N SER A 230 -29.31 50.34 -11.44
CA SER A 230 -30.13 50.22 -12.68
C SER A 230 -30.14 48.80 -13.32
N SER A 231 -31.35 48.22 -13.33
CA SER A 231 -32.05 47.36 -14.32
C SER A 231 -31.34 46.44 -15.35
N SER A 232 -31.84 45.18 -15.34
CA SER A 232 -32.03 44.17 -16.43
C SER A 232 -30.77 43.61 -17.10
N SER A 233 -30.61 42.30 -17.35
CA SER A 233 -31.54 41.20 -17.61
C SER A 233 -30.90 39.85 -17.26
N ALA A 234 -31.74 38.83 -17.06
CA ALA A 234 -31.36 37.45 -16.80
C ALA A 234 -30.48 36.84 -17.92
N GLU A 235 -29.48 36.04 -17.55
CA GLU A 235 -29.33 34.63 -17.97
C GLU A 235 -28.11 33.98 -17.30
N SER A 236 -28.15 32.64 -17.31
CA SER A 236 -27.48 31.69 -16.43
C SER A 236 -25.98 31.47 -16.64
N SER A 237 -25.36 30.95 -15.58
CA SER A 237 -24.25 29.99 -15.57
C SER A 237 -22.82 30.51 -15.75
N GLY A 238 -22.05 30.34 -14.67
CA GLY A 238 -20.69 29.81 -14.71
C GLY A 238 -19.61 30.76 -15.23
N HIS A 239 -19.00 31.52 -14.32
CA HIS A 239 -17.69 32.12 -14.57
C HIS A 239 -16.64 31.01 -14.78
N ILE A 240 -16.30 30.77 -16.04
CA ILE A 240 -15.01 30.24 -16.47
C ILE A 240 -14.07 31.43 -16.64
N THR A 241 -12.99 31.46 -15.86
CA THR A 241 -11.78 32.21 -16.22
C THR A 241 -10.71 31.21 -16.65
N ARG A 242 -10.50 31.17 -17.97
CA ARG A 242 -9.41 30.57 -18.78
C ARG A 242 -8.05 31.20 -18.41
N LEU A 243 -6.86 30.59 -18.49
CA LEU A 243 -6.06 29.94 -19.57
C LEU A 243 -4.78 29.40 -18.88
N ALA A 244 -4.01 28.38 -19.30
CA ALA A 244 -3.77 27.66 -20.56
C ALA A 244 -3.34 26.20 -20.20
N SER A 245 -3.85 25.14 -20.83
CA SER A 245 -3.36 24.49 -22.08
C SER A 245 -1.88 24.09 -21.98
N ILE A 246 -1.50 22.81 -21.99
CA ILE A 246 -1.77 21.80 -23.03
C ILE A 246 -1.76 20.36 -22.45
N ASP A 247 -2.78 19.57 -22.82
CA ASP A 247 -2.81 18.16 -23.28
C ASP A 247 -1.57 17.28 -23.05
N SER A 248 -1.63 15.99 -22.75
CA SER A 248 -2.68 14.98 -22.82
C SER A 248 -2.06 13.70 -22.27
N PHE A 249 -2.68 13.02 -21.32
CA PHE A 249 -2.69 11.55 -21.29
C PHE A 249 -3.88 11.11 -20.44
N ASP A 250 -5.00 10.99 -21.14
CA ASP A 250 -6.18 10.30 -20.67
C ASP A 250 -5.81 8.80 -20.57
N SER A 251 -5.75 8.28 -19.36
CA SER A 251 -5.83 6.85 -19.10
C SER A 251 -6.68 6.69 -17.85
N LYS A 252 -7.99 6.78 -18.08
CA LYS A 252 -9.03 6.31 -17.17
C LYS A 252 -8.76 4.85 -16.81
N TRP A 253 -8.00 4.63 -15.76
CA TRP A 253 -8.16 3.43 -14.96
C TRP A 253 -9.34 3.70 -14.05
N TYR A 254 -10.52 3.31 -14.53
CA TYR A 254 -11.68 3.10 -13.67
C TYR A 254 -11.23 2.11 -12.60
N LEU A 255 -10.91 2.62 -11.41
CA LEU A 255 -11.00 1.84 -10.18
C LEU A 255 -12.47 1.42 -10.07
N SER A 256 -12.77 0.24 -10.63
CA SER A 256 -13.97 -0.49 -10.27
C SER A 256 -14.00 -0.57 -8.74
N SER A 257 -15.16 -0.34 -8.14
CA SER A 257 -15.42 -0.28 -6.70
C SER A 257 -15.22 -1.63 -5.98
N SER A 258 -14.14 -2.38 -6.28
CA SER A 258 -14.02 -3.82 -6.05
C SER A 258 -12.69 -4.26 -5.43
N CYS A 259 -11.81 -3.34 -5.05
CA CYS A 259 -10.53 -3.67 -4.42
C CYS A 259 -10.39 -2.94 -3.07
N LEU A 260 -10.02 -3.68 -2.01
CA LEU A 260 -9.75 -3.13 -0.68
C LEU A 260 -8.25 -3.24 -0.35
N VAL A 261 -7.70 -2.25 0.35
CA VAL A 261 -6.31 -2.28 0.85
C VAL A 261 -6.26 -3.11 2.13
N ILE A 262 -5.30 -4.05 2.25
CA ILE A 262 -5.18 -4.98 3.40
C ILE A 262 -5.00 -4.23 4.74
N PHE A 263 -4.42 -3.02 4.71
CA PHE A 263 -4.22 -2.17 5.88
C PHE A 263 -4.68 -0.74 5.62
N SER A 264 -5.98 -0.49 5.72
CA SER A 264 -6.44 0.89 5.95
C SER A 264 -6.28 1.22 7.44
N ALA A 265 -5.08 1.64 7.84
CA ALA A 265 -4.85 2.25 9.14
C ALA A 265 -4.80 3.76 8.94
N HIS A 266 -5.80 4.47 9.47
CA HIS A 266 -5.81 5.92 9.54
C HIS A 266 -4.58 6.40 10.31
N ALA A 267 -3.78 7.26 9.68
CA ALA A 267 -3.00 8.25 10.40
C ALA A 267 -3.99 9.24 11.01
N VAL A 268 -4.02 9.32 12.35
CA VAL A 268 -4.54 10.47 13.10
C VAL A 268 -3.35 11.18 13.70
#